data_AF-A0A832SX71-F1
#
_entry.id   AF-A0A832SX71-F1
#
_cell.length_a   1.000
_cell.length_b   1.000
_cell.length_c   1.000
_cell.angle_alpha   90.00
_cell.angle_beta   90.00
_cell.angle_gamma   90.00
#
_symmetry.space_group_name_H-M   'P 1'
#
loop_
_entity.id
_entity.type
_entity.pdbx_description
1 polymer ?
#
loop_
_entity_poly.entity_id
_entity_poly.type
_entity_poly.pdbx_seq_one_letter_code
_entity_poly.pdbx_strand_id
1 'polypeptide(L)'
;MDSRKFKKIDDHTPKNKKRKNNSKHKNRNYSRNKNNHKETIHKNHNIHYNNNVKNYKNDTIYSTHQKRKKSDKQINYAKILGVCAVLIALIAIGLFAGTLIQTASIPNDAQLIKPVGFNLTPYGYDWNNQLYGEAVVSQNATNDSYYFTLNQMAALASASDNTFNFTDGIYVSYNTNNSRGVKVVEHVYDAKGKEIIKPDKFDEYDFVSNARFTGRNSPYCLEGFGFTKEEYESSVF
;
A
#
# COMPACT_ATOMS: atom_id res chain seq x y z
N MET A 1 11.51 -27.67 68.94
CA MET A 1 10.92 -28.70 68.06
C MET A 1 11.82 -28.90 66.86
N ASP A 2 11.85 -30.13 66.39
CA ASP A 2 13.00 -30.79 65.81
C ASP A 2 13.25 -30.58 64.32
N SER A 3 14.46 -30.98 63.97
CA SER A 3 15.15 -30.96 62.71
C SER A 3 14.55 -31.81 61.57
N ARG A 4 14.74 -31.31 60.34
CA ARG A 4 15.08 -32.04 59.10
C ARG A 4 14.30 -33.34 58.77
N LYS A 5 13.49 -33.29 57.71
CA LYS A 5 13.36 -34.42 56.76
C LYS A 5 13.35 -33.95 55.31
N PHE A 6 14.51 -34.10 54.68
CA PHE A 6 14.66 -34.28 53.24
C PHE A 6 13.93 -35.54 52.79
N LYS A 7 13.27 -35.49 51.63
CA LYS A 7 13.07 -36.65 50.78
C LYS A 7 13.34 -36.24 49.32
N LYS A 8 14.38 -36.84 48.75
CA LYS A 8 14.72 -36.88 47.32
C LYS A 8 13.77 -37.86 46.58
N ILE A 9 13.96 -37.88 45.26
CA ILE A 9 13.66 -38.94 44.27
C ILE A 9 12.22 -38.76 43.68
N ASP A 10 11.97 -38.59 42.38
CA ASP A 10 12.52 -39.24 41.17
C ASP A 10 12.55 -38.34 39.92
N ASP A 11 13.60 -38.57 39.11
CA ASP A 11 13.75 -38.16 37.71
C ASP A 11 12.77 -38.90 36.80
N HIS A 12 11.93 -38.16 36.08
CA HIS A 12 11.27 -38.67 34.87
C HIS A 12 11.43 -37.70 33.71
N THR A 13 12.52 -37.91 32.96
CA THR A 13 12.74 -37.40 31.62
C THR A 13 11.88 -38.15 30.59
N PRO A 14 11.03 -37.49 29.80
CA PRO A 14 10.46 -38.12 28.61
C PRO A 14 11.39 -37.96 27.41
N LYS A 15 11.82 -39.14 26.95
CA LYS A 15 12.49 -39.50 25.70
C LYS A 15 12.26 -38.57 24.50
N ASN A 16 13.40 -38.05 24.05
CA ASN A 16 13.80 -37.70 22.69
C ASN A 16 13.12 -38.58 21.60
N LYS A 17 12.21 -38.02 20.80
CA LYS A 17 11.73 -38.62 19.54
C LYS A 17 12.36 -37.91 18.36
N LYS A 18 13.43 -38.51 17.84
CA LYS A 18 13.90 -38.32 16.46
C LYS A 18 12.75 -38.59 15.48
N ARG A 19 12.38 -37.60 14.67
CA ARG A 19 11.74 -37.84 13.37
C ARG A 19 12.62 -37.26 12.26
N LYS A 20 13.24 -38.17 11.52
CA LYS A 20 13.94 -37.95 10.26
C LYS A 20 12.92 -37.89 9.11
N ASN A 21 13.24 -37.02 8.14
CA ASN A 21 13.06 -37.14 6.69
C ASN A 21 11.62 -37.08 6.12
N ASN A 22 11.33 -36.10 5.25
CA ASN A 22 11.63 -36.21 3.81
C ASN A 22 11.13 -34.98 3.00
N SER A 23 12.04 -34.46 2.16
CA SER A 23 11.84 -34.17 0.73
C SER A 23 10.62 -33.33 0.28
N LYS A 24 10.89 -32.10 -0.21
CA LYS A 24 10.79 -31.79 -1.65
C LYS A 24 11.38 -30.42 -1.98
N HIS A 25 12.58 -30.45 -2.56
CA HIS A 25 13.03 -29.43 -3.49
C HIS A 25 12.03 -29.32 -4.65
N LYS A 26 11.55 -28.11 -4.95
CA LYS A 26 11.12 -27.76 -6.30
C LYS A 26 12.00 -26.65 -6.85
N ASN A 27 12.62 -27.01 -7.95
CA ASN A 27 13.56 -26.27 -8.76
C ASN A 27 12.76 -25.41 -9.76
N ARG A 28 13.21 -24.17 -9.97
CA ARG A 28 13.18 -23.33 -11.19
C ARG A 28 11.90 -23.24 -12.04
N ASN A 29 11.53 -21.99 -12.36
CA ASN A 29 11.51 -21.56 -13.76
C ASN A 29 11.68 -20.04 -13.87
N TYR A 30 12.83 -19.63 -14.40
CA TYR A 30 13.04 -18.34 -15.04
C TYR A 30 12.26 -18.32 -16.36
N SER A 31 11.43 -17.31 -16.59
CA SER A 31 10.98 -16.97 -17.94
C SER A 31 11.66 -15.68 -18.40
N ARG A 32 12.37 -15.82 -19.51
CA ARG A 32 13.04 -14.80 -20.31
C ARG A 32 12.01 -14.04 -21.16
N ASN A 33 12.20 -12.73 -21.24
CA ASN A 33 12.38 -11.94 -22.47
C ASN A 33 11.30 -11.99 -23.57
N LYS A 34 10.71 -10.83 -23.87
CA LYS A 34 10.62 -10.35 -25.26
C LYS A 34 10.38 -8.84 -25.34
N ASN A 35 11.44 -8.13 -25.70
CA ASN A 35 11.41 -6.82 -26.37
C ASN A 35 10.48 -6.84 -27.58
N ASN A 36 9.86 -5.71 -27.89
CA ASN A 36 9.60 -5.27 -29.26
C ASN A 36 9.59 -3.73 -29.32
N HIS A 37 10.77 -3.19 -29.58
CA HIS A 37 10.99 -1.90 -30.19
C HIS A 37 10.79 -2.09 -31.70
N LYS A 38 10.07 -1.19 -32.39
CA LYS A 38 10.08 -1.17 -33.85
C LYS A 38 10.15 0.27 -34.35
N GLU A 39 11.32 0.57 -34.88
CA GLU A 39 11.67 1.80 -35.57
C GLU A 39 10.97 1.95 -36.93
N THR A 40 10.79 3.23 -37.22
CA THR A 40 10.66 3.98 -38.47
C THR A 40 11.32 3.35 -39.72
N ILE A 41 10.60 3.38 -40.85
CA ILE A 41 11.19 3.21 -42.18
C ILE A 41 10.81 4.41 -43.06
N HIS A 42 11.84 5.19 -43.41
CA HIS A 42 11.86 6.15 -44.51
C HIS A 42 11.84 5.43 -45.87
N LYS A 43 11.08 5.96 -46.84
CA LYS A 43 11.30 5.81 -48.29
C LYS A 43 11.05 7.19 -48.91
N ASN A 44 12.06 7.97 -49.24
CA ASN A 44 13.02 7.91 -50.35
C ASN A 44 12.40 8.21 -51.73
N HIS A 45 12.96 9.25 -52.35
CA HIS A 45 12.60 9.89 -53.62
C HIS A 45 12.77 8.95 -54.82
N ASN A 46 11.98 9.18 -55.87
CA ASN A 46 12.54 9.11 -57.21
C ASN A 46 11.85 10.11 -58.15
N ILE A 47 12.68 10.97 -58.73
CA ILE A 47 12.37 11.98 -59.74
C ILE A 47 12.65 11.32 -61.10
N HIS A 48 11.73 11.43 -62.05
CA HIS A 48 12.00 11.13 -63.45
C HIS A 48 11.67 12.36 -64.31
N TYR A 49 12.71 12.96 -64.88
CA TYR A 49 12.60 13.91 -65.99
C TYR A 49 12.33 13.13 -67.29
N ASN A 50 11.48 13.68 -68.15
CA ASN A 50 11.61 13.46 -69.59
C ASN A 50 11.18 14.72 -70.35
N ASN A 51 12.13 15.29 -71.09
CA ASN A 51 11.94 16.40 -72.01
C ASN A 51 11.48 15.84 -73.36
N ASN A 52 10.47 16.44 -73.97
CA ASN A 52 10.42 16.51 -75.43
C ASN A 52 9.67 17.76 -75.89
N VAL A 53 10.45 18.65 -76.50
CA VAL A 53 10.05 19.86 -77.19
C VAL A 53 9.51 19.49 -78.57
N LYS A 54 8.31 19.96 -78.92
CA LYS A 54 7.90 20.18 -80.31
C LYS A 54 7.12 21.50 -80.41
N ASN A 55 7.70 22.42 -81.19
CA ASN A 55 7.05 23.63 -81.68
C ASN A 55 6.01 23.28 -82.75
N TYR A 56 4.85 23.96 -82.76
CA TYR A 56 4.41 24.87 -83.85
C TYR A 56 2.94 25.34 -83.68
N LYS A 57 2.79 26.64 -83.97
CA LYS A 57 1.63 27.39 -84.49
C LYS A 57 0.49 27.83 -83.55
N ASN A 58 0.36 29.17 -83.53
CA ASN A 58 -0.82 29.95 -83.19
C ASN A 58 -2.06 29.42 -83.92
N ASP A 59 -3.21 29.42 -83.24
CA ASP A 59 -4.42 30.08 -83.76
C ASP A 59 -5.56 30.12 -82.73
N THR A 60 -6.14 31.31 -82.64
CA THR A 60 -7.53 31.64 -82.26
C THR A 60 -8.03 31.41 -80.83
N ILE A 61 -8.32 32.57 -80.22
CA ILE A 61 -9.12 32.82 -79.04
C ILE A 61 -10.58 32.41 -79.34
N TYR A 62 -11.07 31.37 -78.67
CA TYR A 62 -12.50 31.23 -78.36
C TYR A 62 -12.64 30.69 -76.93
N SER A 63 -13.20 31.52 -76.06
CA SER A 63 -13.49 31.21 -74.67
C SER A 63 -14.50 30.05 -74.58
N THR A 64 -14.06 28.91 -74.08
CA THR A 64 -14.97 27.88 -73.59
C THR A 64 -14.96 27.93 -72.08
N HIS A 65 -16.08 28.34 -71.48
CA HIS A 65 -16.27 28.33 -70.03
C HIS A 65 -16.09 26.92 -69.47
N GLN A 66 -14.92 26.62 -68.90
CA GLN A 66 -14.73 25.44 -68.08
C GLN A 66 -15.51 25.65 -66.77
N LYS A 67 -16.61 24.92 -66.62
CA LYS A 67 -17.29 24.73 -65.34
C LYS A 67 -16.27 24.14 -64.34
N ARG A 68 -15.81 24.98 -63.40
CA ARG A 68 -15.11 24.51 -62.20
C ARG A 68 -16.04 23.53 -61.48
N LYS A 69 -15.70 22.24 -61.49
CA LYS A 69 -16.27 21.29 -60.53
C LYS A 69 -15.83 21.75 -59.14
N LYS A 70 -16.73 22.37 -58.39
CA LYS A 70 -16.57 22.53 -56.95
C LYS A 70 -16.52 21.12 -56.38
N SER A 71 -15.33 20.71 -55.95
CA SER A 71 -15.18 19.60 -55.02
C SER A 71 -15.74 20.10 -53.69
N ASP A 72 -17.04 19.92 -53.49
CA ASP A 72 -17.64 20.01 -52.16
C ASP A 72 -17.07 18.86 -51.34
N LYS A 73 -15.91 19.10 -50.71
CA LYS A 73 -15.52 18.34 -49.52
C LYS A 73 -16.56 18.71 -48.46
N GLN A 74 -17.68 17.98 -48.46
CA GLN A 74 -18.60 17.94 -47.33
C GLN A 74 -17.79 17.43 -46.14
N ILE A 75 -17.30 18.38 -45.34
CA ILE A 75 -16.81 18.08 -44.01
C ILE A 75 -18.00 17.42 -43.31
N ASN A 76 -17.84 16.15 -42.96
CA ASN A 76 -18.92 15.34 -42.44
C ASN A 76 -19.14 15.75 -40.98
N TYR A 77 -19.83 16.88 -40.76
CA TYR A 77 -20.03 17.51 -39.46
C TYR A 77 -20.64 16.55 -38.43
N ALA A 78 -21.39 15.55 -38.88
CA ALA A 78 -21.89 14.46 -38.03
C ALA A 78 -20.77 13.63 -37.37
N LYS A 79 -19.66 13.36 -38.08
CA LYS A 79 -18.50 12.65 -37.51
C LYS A 79 -17.73 13.52 -36.53
N ILE A 80 -17.63 14.83 -36.79
CA ILE A 80 -16.95 15.78 -35.91
C ILE A 80 -17.76 16.02 -34.63
N LEU A 81 -19.08 16.19 -34.73
CA LEU A 81 -19.97 16.31 -33.58
C LEU A 81 -20.00 15.04 -32.72
N GLY A 82 -19.96 13.86 -33.35
CA GLY A 82 -19.85 12.58 -32.64
C GLY A 82 -18.57 12.45 -31.82
N VAL A 83 -17.43 12.89 -32.36
CA VAL A 83 -16.14 12.88 -31.63
C VAL A 83 -16.14 13.89 -30.47
N CYS A 84 -16.71 15.08 -30.66
CA CYS A 84 -16.83 16.08 -29.59
C CYS A 84 -17.72 15.58 -28.44
N ALA A 85 -18.83 14.89 -28.73
CA ALA A 85 -19.72 14.35 -27.70
C ALA A 85 -19.02 13.28 -26.83
N VAL A 86 -18.22 12.41 -27.44
CA VAL A 86 -17.43 11.39 -26.73
C VAL A 86 -16.36 12.02 -25.83
N LEU A 87 -15.67 13.06 -26.31
CA LEU A 87 -14.68 13.78 -25.50
C LEU A 87 -15.31 14.49 -24.29
N ILE A 88 -16.47 15.12 -24.46
CA ILE A 88 -17.19 15.76 -23.36
C ILE A 88 -17.65 14.71 -22.33
N ALA A 89 -18.15 13.56 -22.78
CA ALA A 89 -18.54 12.47 -21.89
C ALA A 89 -17.35 11.91 -21.09
N LEU A 90 -16.18 11.74 -21.72
CA LEU A 90 -14.96 11.28 -21.02
C LEU A 90 -14.46 12.30 -19.98
N ILE A 91 -14.53 13.59 -20.30
CA ILE A 91 -14.19 14.67 -19.35
C ILE A 91 -15.20 14.70 -18.19
N ALA A 92 -16.49 14.53 -18.48
CA ALA A 92 -17.52 14.48 -17.44
C ALA A 92 -17.35 13.27 -16.50
N ILE A 93 -16.96 12.10 -17.02
CA ILE A 93 -16.65 10.91 -16.20
C ILE A 93 -15.38 11.14 -15.35
N GLY A 94 -14.35 11.78 -15.92
CA GLY A 94 -13.13 12.15 -15.19
C GLY A 94 -13.37 13.19 -14.09
N LEU A 95 -14.30 14.13 -14.30
CA LEU A 95 -14.68 15.13 -13.30
C LEU A 95 -15.58 14.54 -12.19
N PHE A 96 -16.46 13.59 -12.52
CA PHE A 96 -17.28 12.90 -11.50
C PHE A 96 -16.48 11.93 -10.62
N ALA A 97 -15.38 11.37 -11.13
CA ALA A 97 -14.46 10.59 -10.30
C ALA A 97 -13.67 11.45 -9.30
N GLY A 98 -13.57 12.77 -9.53
CA GLY A 98 -12.86 13.71 -8.67
C GLY A 98 -13.70 14.39 -7.59
N THR A 99 -15.04 14.33 -7.67
CA THR A 99 -15.94 15.06 -6.74
C THR A 99 -16.30 14.28 -5.46
N LEU A 100 -15.78 13.06 -5.28
CA LEU A 100 -15.87 12.31 -4.02
C LEU A 100 -14.59 12.41 -3.18
N ILE A 101 -13.86 13.52 -3.27
CA ILE A 101 -12.90 13.88 -2.23
C ILE A 101 -13.71 14.49 -1.09
N GLN A 102 -14.34 13.63 -0.29
CA GLN A 102 -14.75 13.99 1.05
C GLN A 102 -13.47 14.46 1.75
N THR A 103 -13.33 15.77 1.95
CA THR A 103 -12.28 16.31 2.81
C THR A 103 -12.64 15.85 4.22
N ALA A 104 -12.16 14.67 4.59
CA ALA A 104 -12.32 14.18 5.95
C ALA A 104 -11.69 15.25 6.87
N SER A 105 -12.48 15.75 7.80
CA SER A 105 -11.96 16.53 8.91
C SER A 105 -11.61 15.55 10.01
N ILE A 106 -10.55 15.83 10.77
CA ILE A 106 -10.23 15.05 11.97
C ILE A 106 -11.45 15.08 12.89
N PRO A 107 -11.95 13.92 13.36
CA PRO A 107 -13.08 13.87 14.29
C PRO A 107 -12.79 14.66 15.58
N ASN A 108 -13.83 15.27 16.17
CA ASN A 108 -13.68 16.15 17.34
C ASN A 108 -13.21 15.42 18.61
N ASP A 109 -13.42 14.12 18.66
CA ASP A 109 -13.03 13.20 19.74
C ASP A 109 -11.64 12.57 19.51
N ALA A 110 -11.01 12.84 18.36
CA ALA A 110 -9.68 12.32 18.07
C ALA A 110 -8.59 13.25 18.63
N GLN A 111 -7.62 12.65 19.34
CA GLN A 111 -6.47 13.32 19.91
C GLN A 111 -5.20 13.02 19.11
N LEU A 112 -4.40 14.05 18.81
CA LEU A 112 -3.05 13.84 18.27
C LEU A 112 -2.14 13.23 19.33
N ILE A 113 -1.56 12.07 19.03
CA ILE A 113 -0.51 11.44 19.82
C ILE A 113 0.77 11.33 18.99
N LYS A 114 1.93 11.42 19.65
CA LYS A 114 3.25 11.28 19.03
C LYS A 114 3.98 10.10 19.68
N PRO A 115 3.82 8.89 19.14
CA PRO A 115 4.46 7.70 19.67
C PRO A 115 5.99 7.85 19.66
N VAL A 116 6.63 7.49 20.77
CA VAL A 116 8.10 7.32 20.84
C VAL A 116 8.52 5.88 20.58
N GLY A 117 7.57 4.95 20.66
CA GLY A 117 7.78 3.56 20.27
C GLY A 117 6.48 2.76 20.28
N PHE A 118 6.50 1.65 19.56
CA PHE A 118 5.41 0.69 19.50
C PHE A 118 5.84 -0.66 20.06
N ASN A 119 4.94 -1.35 20.74
CA ASN A 119 5.10 -2.75 21.11
C ASN A 119 4.01 -3.61 20.44
N LEU A 120 4.32 -4.88 20.23
CA LEU A 120 3.35 -5.89 19.81
C LEU A 120 3.55 -7.16 20.65
N THR A 121 2.48 -7.62 21.28
CA THR A 121 2.40 -8.88 22.03
C THR A 121 1.61 -9.89 21.18
N PRO A 122 2.25 -10.93 20.60
CA PRO A 122 1.59 -11.89 19.71
C PRO A 122 0.45 -12.68 20.34
N TYR A 123 0.42 -12.80 21.67
CA TYR A 123 -0.57 -13.57 22.43
C TYR A 123 -1.60 -12.67 23.13
N GLY A 124 -1.55 -11.37 22.84
CA GLY A 124 -2.32 -10.35 23.55
C GLY A 124 -1.83 -10.11 24.98
N TYR A 125 -2.44 -9.15 25.65
CA TYR A 125 -2.09 -8.82 27.04
C TYR A 125 -2.88 -9.69 28.02
N ASP A 126 -2.25 -10.17 29.09
CA ASP A 126 -2.86 -11.05 30.11
C ASP A 126 -4.19 -10.55 30.69
N TRP A 127 -4.37 -9.23 30.73
CA TRP A 127 -5.56 -8.59 31.26
C TRP A 127 -6.63 -8.29 30.21
N ASN A 128 -6.29 -8.35 28.92
CA ASN A 128 -7.22 -8.23 27.81
C ASN A 128 -6.62 -8.85 26.53
N ASN A 129 -7.07 -10.06 26.20
CA ASN A 129 -6.62 -10.83 25.04
C ASN A 129 -7.11 -10.29 23.69
N GLN A 130 -7.91 -9.22 23.67
CA GLN A 130 -8.31 -8.52 22.44
C GLN A 130 -7.29 -7.45 22.03
N LEU A 131 -6.40 -7.06 22.94
CA LEU A 131 -5.39 -6.03 22.71
C LEU A 131 -4.05 -6.71 22.47
N TYR A 132 -3.36 -6.29 21.41
CA TYR A 132 -2.14 -6.93 20.91
C TYR A 132 -0.97 -5.97 20.77
N GLY A 133 -1.19 -4.66 20.84
CA GLY A 133 -0.07 -3.73 20.81
C GLY A 133 -0.34 -2.48 21.63
N GLU A 134 0.71 -1.72 21.84
CA GLU A 134 0.64 -0.42 22.49
C GLU A 134 1.54 0.58 21.77
N ALA A 135 1.12 1.84 21.77
CA ALA A 135 1.97 2.97 21.47
C ALA A 135 2.35 3.64 22.77
N VAL A 136 3.64 3.78 23.03
CA VAL A 136 4.18 4.55 24.14
C VAL A 136 4.33 5.99 23.69
N VAL A 137 3.76 6.92 24.44
CA VAL A 137 3.80 8.36 24.19
C VAL A 137 4.46 9.02 25.39
N SER A 138 5.60 9.67 25.19
CA SER A 138 6.28 10.41 26.25
C SER A 138 5.78 11.85 26.27
N GLN A 139 5.10 12.26 27.34
CA GLN A 139 4.71 13.65 27.60
C GLN A 139 5.17 14.06 29.00
N ASN A 140 5.93 15.16 29.10
CA ASN A 140 6.29 15.80 30.37
C ASN A 140 6.86 14.83 31.44
N ALA A 141 7.78 13.96 31.06
CA ALA A 141 8.41 12.93 31.91
C ALA A 141 7.49 11.80 32.38
N THR A 142 6.24 11.75 31.93
CA THR A 142 5.33 10.61 32.09
C THR A 142 5.12 9.89 30.76
N ASN A 143 5.12 8.56 30.81
CA ASN A 143 4.78 7.74 29.66
C ASN A 143 3.31 7.37 29.74
N ASP A 144 2.59 7.70 28.68
CA ASP A 144 1.23 7.25 28.42
C ASP A 144 1.26 6.06 27.43
N SER A 145 0.43 5.05 27.67
CA SER A 145 0.23 3.94 26.73
C SER A 145 -1.18 4.01 26.13
N TYR A 146 -1.24 3.86 24.81
CA TYR A 146 -2.47 3.69 24.05
C TYR A 146 -2.49 2.26 23.51
N TYR A 147 -3.54 1.50 23.82
CA TYR A 147 -3.61 0.08 23.50
C TYR A 147 -4.45 -0.18 22.25
N PHE A 148 -3.96 -1.05 21.39
CA PHE A 148 -4.52 -1.34 20.08
C PHE A 148 -4.88 -2.83 19.95
N THR A 149 -5.94 -3.10 19.22
CA THR A 149 -6.29 -4.44 18.72
C THR A 149 -5.29 -4.92 17.67
N LEU A 150 -5.31 -6.22 17.35
CA LEU A 150 -4.47 -6.76 16.29
C LEU A 150 -4.73 -6.09 14.93
N ASN A 151 -6.00 -5.87 14.59
CA ASN A 151 -6.40 -5.25 13.33
C ASN A 151 -5.85 -3.83 13.19
N GLN A 152 -5.87 -3.05 14.28
CA GLN A 152 -5.31 -1.69 14.29
C GLN A 152 -3.78 -1.71 14.19
N MET A 153 -3.10 -2.65 14.87
CA MET A 153 -1.65 -2.81 14.72
C MET A 153 -1.26 -3.23 13.29
N ALA A 154 -2.02 -4.12 12.67
CA ALA A 154 -1.85 -4.50 11.27
C ALA A 154 -2.12 -3.31 10.31
N ALA A 155 -3.12 -2.48 10.61
CA ALA A 155 -3.40 -1.26 9.86
C ALA A 155 -2.24 -0.27 9.93
N LEU A 156 -1.70 -0.03 11.13
CA LEU A 156 -0.53 0.82 11.36
C LEU A 156 0.72 0.29 10.65
N ALA A 157 0.95 -1.03 10.71
CA ALA A 157 2.02 -1.69 9.97
C ALA A 157 1.86 -1.43 8.47
N SER A 158 0.69 -1.71 7.90
CA SER A 158 0.44 -1.49 6.48
C SER A 158 0.56 -0.01 6.07
N ALA A 159 0.11 0.92 6.89
CA ALA A 159 0.13 2.35 6.58
C ALA A 159 1.53 2.96 6.63
N SER A 160 2.46 2.31 7.35
CA SER A 160 3.85 2.75 7.51
C SER A 160 4.85 1.89 6.76
N ASP A 161 4.41 1.01 5.86
CA ASP A 161 5.25 0.01 5.18
C ASP A 161 6.09 -0.83 6.16
N ASN A 162 5.47 -1.26 7.26
CA ASN A 162 6.04 -2.00 8.40
C ASN A 162 7.11 -1.22 9.18
N THR A 163 7.32 0.08 8.92
CA THR A 163 8.32 0.85 9.66
C THR A 163 7.81 1.37 11.00
N PHE A 164 6.50 1.44 11.23
CA PHE A 164 5.91 2.11 12.40
C PHE A 164 6.39 3.56 12.61
N ASN A 165 6.92 4.19 11.57
CA ASN A 165 7.38 5.57 11.64
C ASN A 165 6.18 6.54 11.62
N PHE A 166 5.80 7.01 12.81
CA PHE A 166 4.75 8.00 13.01
C PHE A 166 5.25 9.20 13.81
N THR A 167 6.45 9.71 13.50
CA THR A 167 7.06 10.85 14.23
C THR A 167 6.24 12.13 14.20
N ASP A 168 5.51 12.35 13.11
CA ASP A 168 4.61 13.50 12.97
C ASP A 168 3.32 13.33 13.80
N GLY A 169 3.07 12.11 14.26
CA GLY A 169 1.95 11.71 15.08
C GLY A 169 0.84 11.01 14.31
N ILE A 170 -0.08 10.43 15.08
CA ILE A 170 -1.34 9.84 14.61
C ILE A 170 -2.46 10.42 15.45
N TYR A 171 -3.64 10.56 14.85
CA TYR A 171 -4.83 10.94 15.58
C TYR A 171 -5.54 9.68 16.06
N VAL A 172 -5.93 9.63 17.34
CA VAL A 172 -6.61 8.48 17.92
C VAL A 172 -7.84 8.92 18.69
N SER A 173 -8.97 8.25 18.50
CA SER A 173 -10.04 8.26 19.49
C SER A 173 -9.85 7.05 20.40
N TYR A 174 -10.10 7.23 21.69
CA TYR A 174 -9.87 6.19 22.69
C TYR A 174 -10.87 6.30 23.82
N ASN A 175 -11.00 5.19 24.54
CA ASN A 175 -11.92 5.04 25.63
C ASN A 175 -11.17 4.57 26.88
N THR A 176 -11.51 5.16 28.02
CA THR A 176 -10.96 4.85 29.34
C THR A 176 -11.98 4.22 30.28
N ASN A 177 -13.22 3.99 29.82
CA ASN A 177 -14.32 3.35 30.56
C ASN A 177 -14.11 1.82 30.69
N ASN A 178 -12.97 1.42 31.21
CA ASN A 178 -12.66 0.04 31.58
C ASN A 178 -12.19 0.00 33.04
N SER A 179 -12.25 -1.18 33.64
CA SER A 179 -11.93 -1.40 35.07
C SER A 179 -10.48 -1.04 35.45
N ARG A 180 -9.60 -0.83 34.45
CA ARG A 180 -8.19 -0.49 34.65
C ARG A 180 -7.87 0.99 34.36
N GLY A 181 -8.84 1.77 33.85
CA GLY A 181 -8.63 3.17 33.47
C GLY A 181 -7.59 3.38 32.36
N VAL A 182 -7.31 2.35 31.55
CA VAL A 182 -6.30 2.43 30.47
C VAL A 182 -6.91 2.99 29.17
N LYS A 183 -6.11 3.61 28.32
CA LYS A 183 -6.54 4.20 27.04
C LYS A 183 -6.62 3.12 25.96
N VAL A 184 -7.81 2.61 25.69
CA VAL A 184 -8.05 1.63 24.61
C VAL A 184 -8.46 2.38 23.36
N VAL A 185 -7.71 2.22 22.28
CA VAL A 185 -7.96 2.93 21.03
C VAL A 185 -9.16 2.33 20.30
N GLU A 186 -10.09 3.20 19.92
CA GLU A 186 -11.28 2.83 19.14
C GLU A 186 -11.00 3.01 17.65
N HIS A 187 -10.48 4.18 17.26
CA HIS A 187 -10.15 4.50 15.87
C HIS A 187 -8.81 5.23 15.75
N VAL A 188 -8.17 5.07 14.59
CA VAL A 188 -6.90 5.71 14.24
C VAL A 188 -7.08 6.49 12.95
N TYR A 189 -6.59 7.72 12.87
CA TYR A 189 -6.72 8.59 11.71
C TYR A 189 -5.37 9.19 11.29
N ASP A 190 -5.24 9.42 9.99
CA ASP A 190 -4.12 10.16 9.42
C ASP A 190 -4.27 11.68 9.65
N ALA A 191 -3.26 12.46 9.23
CA ALA A 191 -3.27 13.91 9.36
C ALA A 191 -4.39 14.62 8.56
N LYS A 192 -5.06 13.90 7.64
CA LYS A 192 -6.20 14.37 6.86
C LYS A 192 -7.52 13.85 7.44
N GLY A 193 -7.53 13.29 8.65
CA GLY A 193 -8.75 12.76 9.28
C GLY A 193 -9.31 11.50 8.63
N LYS A 194 -8.58 10.85 7.71
CA LYS A 194 -9.00 9.57 7.13
C LYS A 194 -8.62 8.45 8.09
N GLU A 195 -9.56 7.55 8.35
CA GLU A 195 -9.31 6.39 9.21
C GLU A 195 -8.27 5.45 8.60
N ILE A 196 -7.28 5.06 9.41
CA ILE A 196 -6.24 4.09 9.08
C ILE A 196 -6.80 2.69 9.39
N ILE A 197 -7.40 2.09 8.38
CA ILE A 197 -7.93 0.73 8.44
C ILE A 197 -7.00 -0.26 7.74
N LYS A 198 -7.00 -1.50 8.22
CA LYS A 198 -6.26 -2.59 7.60
C LYS A 198 -6.78 -2.85 6.19
N PRO A 199 -5.92 -3.00 5.16
CA PRO A 199 -6.38 -3.43 3.84
C PRO A 199 -7.03 -4.82 3.87
N ASP A 200 -8.05 -5.04 3.05
CA ASP A 200 -8.78 -6.32 2.97
C ASP A 200 -7.89 -7.55 2.76
N LYS A 201 -6.77 -7.37 2.03
CA LYS A 201 -5.83 -8.44 1.67
C LYS A 201 -4.63 -8.56 2.62
N PHE A 202 -4.58 -7.76 3.68
CA PHE A 202 -3.47 -7.82 4.63
C PHE A 202 -3.65 -9.03 5.56
N ASP A 203 -2.67 -9.92 5.53
CA ASP A 203 -2.65 -11.14 6.34
C ASP A 203 -2.13 -10.83 7.74
N GLU A 204 -3.03 -10.84 8.72
CA GLU A 204 -2.70 -10.62 10.13
C GLU A 204 -1.83 -11.74 10.69
N TYR A 205 -2.01 -12.98 10.22
CA TYR A 205 -1.20 -14.10 10.67
C TYR A 205 0.24 -13.94 10.20
N ASP A 206 0.43 -13.54 8.94
CA ASP A 206 1.75 -13.23 8.41
C ASP A 206 2.42 -12.09 9.20
N PHE A 207 1.68 -11.01 9.48
CA PHE A 207 2.17 -9.91 10.31
C PHE A 207 2.61 -10.36 11.70
N VAL A 208 1.79 -11.14 12.40
CA VAL A 208 2.14 -11.67 13.74
C VAL A 208 3.35 -12.59 13.66
N SER A 209 3.42 -13.46 12.64
CA SER A 209 4.53 -14.40 12.48
C SER A 209 5.87 -13.72 12.16
N ASN A 210 5.83 -12.58 11.46
CA ASN A 210 7.01 -11.81 11.07
C ASN A 210 7.30 -10.61 11.98
N ALA A 211 6.48 -10.38 13.01
CA ALA A 211 6.54 -9.18 13.84
C ALA A 211 7.93 -8.91 14.42
N ARG A 212 8.68 -9.95 14.81
CA ARG A 212 10.06 -9.79 15.31
C ARG A 212 11.01 -9.22 14.28
N PHE A 213 10.87 -9.66 13.03
CA PHE A 213 11.69 -9.15 11.94
C PHE A 213 11.33 -7.69 11.68
N THR A 214 10.04 -7.36 11.70
CA THR A 214 9.57 -5.97 11.63
C THR A 214 10.17 -5.12 12.75
N GLY A 215 10.08 -5.59 14.00
CA GLY A 215 10.57 -4.89 15.17
C GLY A 215 12.08 -4.63 15.14
N ARG A 216 12.87 -5.63 14.72
CA ARG A 216 14.34 -5.50 14.60
C ARG A 216 14.79 -4.52 13.52
N ASN A 217 13.98 -4.33 12.48
CA ASN A 217 14.32 -3.46 11.35
C ASN A 217 13.73 -2.05 11.49
N SER A 218 12.99 -1.77 12.56
CA SER A 218 12.42 -0.45 12.82
C SER A 218 12.92 0.11 14.16
N PRO A 219 13.54 1.32 14.17
CA PRO A 219 13.88 1.99 15.41
C PRO A 219 12.65 2.54 16.17
N TYR A 220 11.46 2.48 15.56
CA TYR A 220 10.20 2.92 16.16
C TYR A 220 9.45 1.77 16.84
N CYS A 221 9.94 0.54 16.70
CA CYS A 221 9.49 -0.61 17.47
C CYS A 221 10.37 -0.77 18.71
N LEU A 222 9.74 -1.08 19.85
CA LEU A 222 10.44 -1.38 21.09
C LEU A 222 11.14 -2.75 21.00
N GLU A 223 12.15 -2.95 21.83
CA GLU A 223 13.02 -4.13 21.80
C GLU A 223 12.26 -5.46 21.89
N GLY A 224 11.15 -5.49 22.64
CA GLY A 224 10.26 -6.66 22.81
C GLY A 224 9.22 -6.88 21.69
N PHE A 225 9.21 -6.06 20.64
CA PHE A 225 8.16 -6.11 19.62
C PHE A 225 8.09 -7.47 18.92
N GLY A 226 6.92 -8.12 19.01
CA GLY A 226 6.66 -9.42 18.39
C GLY A 226 7.24 -10.62 19.16
N PHE A 227 7.79 -10.40 20.36
CA PHE A 227 8.23 -11.47 21.25
C PHE A 227 7.20 -11.71 22.36
N THR A 228 7.05 -12.95 22.79
CA THR A 228 6.59 -13.19 24.17
C THR A 228 7.66 -12.75 25.14
N LYS A 229 7.26 -12.55 26.40
CA LYS A 229 8.21 -12.31 27.48
C LYS A 229 9.28 -13.41 27.55
N GLU A 230 8.88 -14.67 27.44
CA GLU A 230 9.79 -15.82 27.49
C GLU A 230 10.74 -15.87 26.29
N GLU A 231 10.25 -15.58 25.08
CA GLU A 231 11.08 -15.56 23.87
C GLU A 231 12.03 -14.37 23.86
N TYR A 232 11.63 -13.25 24.45
CA TYR A 232 12.48 -12.09 24.62
C TYR A 232 13.62 -12.38 25.62
N GLU A 233 13.29 -12.86 26.82
CA GLU A 233 14.26 -13.19 27.87
C GLU A 233 15.25 -14.29 27.45
N SER A 234 14.84 -15.21 26.57
CA SER A 234 15.70 -16.28 26.05
C SER A 234 16.46 -15.92 24.78
N SER A 235 16.22 -14.74 24.21
CA SER A 235 16.91 -14.31 22.99
C SER A 235 18.28 -13.73 23.30
N VAL A 236 19.30 -14.26 22.62
CA VAL A 236 20.67 -13.72 22.66
C VAL A 236 20.73 -12.62 21.62
N PHE A 237 20.93 -11.38 22.06
CA PHE A 237 21.13 -10.22 21.20
C PHE A 237 22.61 -9.97 20.95
#